data_AF-X1KYR3-F1
#
_entry.id   AF-X1KYR3-F1
#
_cell.length_a   1.000
_cell.length_b   1.000
_cell.length_c   1.000
_cell.angle_alpha   90.00
_cell.angle_beta   90.00
_cell.angle_gamma   90.00
#
_symmetry.space_group_name_H-M   'P 1'
#
loop_
_entity.id
_entity.type
_entity.pdbx_description
1 polymer ?
#
loop_
_entity_poly.entity_id
_entity_poly.type
_entity_poly.pdbx_seq_one_letter_code
_entity_poly.pdbx_strand_id
1 'polypeptide(L)'
;MNKEWVDEKLKMLAMKLGIFKPNPDEFYFEPTEEIYETLESGDENDLQRVTTEIAKHLGIAPIPNVRYDWGIKMEPEVAGQIKLASPIRCIQIPFFYVGKKYEVGGILAHEVTHAFLSSNGILLEDPNENEMFTDLAAVFIGLGKLLLNGLLVALDEHLSEGHVLGYLSPELIVYCYKRVNAYRSIS
;
A
#
# COMPACT_ATOMS: atom_id res chain seq x y z
N MET A 1 -0.54 12.90 14.91
CA MET A 1 -1.49 11.78 14.80
C MET A 1 -1.31 10.83 15.98
N ASN A 2 -2.37 10.25 16.55
CA ASN A 2 -2.28 9.37 17.72
C ASN A 2 -3.00 8.03 17.48
N LYS A 3 -2.92 7.11 18.44
CA LYS A 3 -3.58 5.79 18.37
C LYS A 3 -5.11 5.86 18.31
N GLU A 4 -5.70 6.92 18.86
CA GLU A 4 -7.15 7.13 18.86
C GLU A 4 -7.68 7.34 17.44
N TRP A 5 -6.96 8.13 16.64
CA TRP A 5 -7.26 8.31 15.22
C TRP A 5 -7.22 6.96 14.47
N VAL A 6 -6.22 6.10 14.73
CA VAL A 6 -6.15 4.76 14.13
C VAL A 6 -7.38 3.92 14.50
N ASP A 7 -7.74 3.88 15.79
CA ASP A 7 -8.91 3.15 16.24
C ASP A 7 -10.23 3.68 15.63
N GLU A 8 -10.36 5.00 15.48
CA GLU A 8 -11.52 5.63 14.83
C GLU A 8 -11.63 5.21 13.35
N LYS A 9 -10.54 5.33 12.59
CA LYS A 9 -10.54 4.99 11.16
C LYS A 9 -10.70 3.50 10.91
N LEU A 10 -10.15 2.63 11.77
CA LEU A 10 -10.40 1.20 11.70
C LEU A 10 -11.89 0.85 11.92
N LYS A 11 -12.55 1.51 12.88
CA LYS A 11 -13.99 1.35 13.07
C LYS A 11 -14.77 1.82 11.85
N MET A 12 -14.39 2.96 11.27
CA MET A 12 -15.01 3.46 10.04
C MET A 12 -14.88 2.46 8.89
N LEU A 13 -13.70 1.90 8.67
CA LEU A 13 -13.47 0.86 7.64
C LEU A 13 -14.33 -0.39 7.90
N ALA A 14 -14.36 -0.88 9.13
CA ALA A 14 -15.19 -2.02 9.50
C ALA A 14 -16.69 -1.76 9.26
N MET A 15 -17.18 -0.55 9.52
CA MET A 15 -18.57 -0.18 9.24
C MET A 15 -18.87 -0.09 7.75
N LYS A 16 -17.93 0.41 6.93
CA LYS A 16 -18.12 0.60 5.49
C LYS A 16 -17.95 -0.69 4.68
N LEU A 17 -16.95 -1.50 5.04
CA LEU A 17 -16.56 -2.70 4.28
C LEU A 17 -17.11 -3.99 4.89
N GLY A 18 -17.62 -3.95 6.12
CA GLY A 18 -18.01 -5.15 6.87
C GLY A 18 -16.83 -6.06 7.16
N ILE A 19 -17.09 -7.38 7.18
CA ILE A 19 -16.04 -8.40 7.33
C ILE A 19 -15.43 -8.68 5.95
N PHE A 20 -14.49 -7.85 5.54
CA PHE A 20 -13.69 -8.08 4.34
C PHE A 20 -12.87 -9.38 4.50
N LYS A 21 -12.88 -10.30 3.52
CA LYS A 21 -12.18 -11.60 3.52
C LYS A 21 -12.28 -12.37 4.85
N PRO A 22 -13.43 -12.93 5.23
CA PRO A 22 -13.68 -13.44 6.57
C PRO A 22 -12.79 -14.60 7.02
N ASN A 23 -12.17 -15.35 6.09
CA ASN A 23 -11.23 -16.42 6.43
C ASN A 23 -9.90 -15.81 6.93
N PRO A 24 -9.50 -16.01 8.20
CA PRO A 24 -8.25 -15.50 8.74
C PRO A 24 -7.01 -15.98 7.96
N ASP A 25 -7.03 -17.22 7.47
CA ASP A 25 -5.90 -17.85 6.78
C ASP A 25 -5.68 -17.29 5.35
N GLU A 26 -6.68 -16.61 4.79
CA GLU A 26 -6.65 -16.03 3.44
C GLU A 26 -6.71 -14.49 3.47
N PHE A 27 -6.63 -13.90 4.66
CA PHE A 27 -6.80 -12.46 4.85
C PHE A 27 -5.58 -11.69 4.34
N TYR A 28 -4.40 -12.07 4.80
CA TYR A 28 -3.16 -11.43 4.37
C TYR A 28 -2.81 -11.84 2.94
N PHE A 29 -2.40 -10.86 2.14
CA PHE A 29 -1.61 -11.14 0.97
C PHE A 29 -0.22 -11.56 1.45
N GLU A 30 0.23 -12.75 1.07
CA GLU A 30 1.54 -13.28 1.43
C GLU A 30 2.57 -12.90 0.37
N PRO A 31 3.48 -11.93 0.65
CA PRO A 31 4.50 -11.58 -0.31
C PRO A 31 5.65 -12.59 -0.21
N THR A 32 5.56 -13.66 -0.98
CA THR A 32 6.59 -14.70 -1.03
C THR A 32 7.89 -14.18 -1.65
N GLU A 33 8.99 -14.92 -1.49
CA GLU A 33 10.24 -14.60 -2.19
C GLU A 33 10.05 -14.55 -3.72
N GLU A 34 9.22 -15.44 -4.30
CA GLU A 34 8.90 -15.39 -5.74
C GLU A 34 8.26 -14.05 -6.15
N ILE A 35 7.37 -13.50 -5.32
CA ILE A 35 6.76 -12.18 -5.59
C ILE A 35 7.85 -11.12 -5.60
N TYR A 36 8.76 -11.13 -4.64
CA TYR A 36 9.84 -10.15 -4.57
C TYR A 36 10.87 -10.32 -5.69
N GLU A 37 11.25 -11.54 -6.06
CA GLU A 37 12.11 -11.82 -7.21
C GLU A 37 11.46 -11.33 -8.52
N THR A 38 10.14 -11.50 -8.66
CA THR A 38 9.37 -10.98 -9.79
C THR A 38 9.41 -9.45 -9.82
N LEU A 39 9.28 -8.78 -8.65
CA LEU A 39 9.37 -7.31 -8.58
C LEU A 39 10.80 -6.78 -8.78
N GLU A 40 11.82 -7.59 -8.50
CA GLU A 40 13.23 -7.25 -8.68
C GLU A 40 13.63 -7.24 -10.17
N SER A 41 12.89 -7.93 -11.04
CA SER A 41 13.25 -8.05 -12.47
C SER A 41 13.28 -6.71 -13.21
N GLY A 42 12.46 -5.75 -12.77
CA GLY A 42 12.29 -4.47 -13.44
C GLY A 42 11.47 -4.54 -14.75
N ASP A 43 10.93 -5.70 -15.10
CA ASP A 43 10.08 -5.86 -16.29
C ASP A 43 8.64 -5.41 -15.98
N GLU A 44 8.04 -4.62 -16.89
CA GLU A 44 6.69 -4.09 -16.67
C GLU A 44 5.60 -5.16 -16.70
N ASN A 45 5.81 -6.30 -17.40
CA ASN A 45 4.87 -7.41 -17.39
C ASN A 45 4.89 -8.13 -16.05
N ASP A 46 6.08 -8.30 -15.47
CA ASP A 46 6.25 -8.85 -14.11
C ASP A 46 5.62 -7.94 -13.07
N LEU A 47 5.84 -6.62 -13.19
CA LEU A 47 5.20 -5.61 -12.35
C LEU A 47 3.66 -5.67 -12.47
N GLN A 48 3.13 -5.80 -13.68
CA GLN A 48 1.71 -5.95 -13.94
C GLN A 48 1.15 -7.28 -13.44
N ARG A 49 1.94 -8.37 -13.49
CA ARG A 49 1.57 -9.68 -12.94
C ARG A 49 1.37 -9.58 -11.43
N VAL A 50 2.33 -9.03 -10.70
CA VAL A 50 2.20 -8.87 -9.23
C VAL A 50 1.04 -7.94 -8.88
N THR A 51 0.88 -6.83 -9.60
CA THR A 51 -0.28 -5.92 -9.43
C THR A 51 -1.61 -6.63 -9.65
N THR A 52 -1.67 -7.53 -10.63
CA THR A 52 -2.85 -8.37 -10.92
C THR A 52 -3.13 -9.33 -9.77
N GLU A 53 -2.11 -9.94 -9.18
CA GLU A 53 -2.26 -10.86 -8.05
C GLU A 53 -2.78 -10.12 -6.80
N ILE A 54 -2.24 -8.93 -6.50
CA ILE A 54 -2.73 -8.07 -5.42
C ILE A 54 -4.19 -7.64 -5.69
N ALA A 55 -4.51 -7.18 -6.89
CA ALA A 55 -5.87 -6.75 -7.25
C ALA A 55 -6.88 -7.91 -7.15
N LYS A 56 -6.50 -9.12 -7.60
CA LYS A 56 -7.31 -10.33 -7.45
C LYS A 56 -7.52 -10.70 -5.99
N HIS A 57 -6.48 -10.63 -5.17
CA HIS A 57 -6.61 -10.82 -3.72
C HIS A 57 -7.65 -9.87 -3.16
N LEU A 58 -7.64 -8.61 -3.56
CA LEU A 58 -8.60 -7.62 -3.07
C LEU A 58 -9.98 -7.65 -3.74
N GLY A 59 -10.18 -8.47 -4.78
CA GLY A 59 -11.42 -8.48 -5.55
C GLY A 59 -11.67 -7.20 -6.36
N ILE A 60 -10.61 -6.46 -6.70
CA ILE A 60 -10.72 -5.20 -7.45
C ILE A 60 -10.88 -5.51 -8.93
N ALA A 61 -11.95 -4.99 -9.52
CA ALA A 61 -12.14 -4.93 -10.96
C ALA A 61 -12.64 -3.53 -11.35
N PRO A 62 -12.03 -2.89 -12.35
CA PRO A 62 -10.97 -3.39 -13.22
C PRO A 62 -9.57 -3.28 -12.58
N ILE A 63 -8.65 -4.16 -12.99
CA ILE A 63 -7.26 -4.16 -12.51
C ILE A 63 -6.54 -2.89 -12.98
N PRO A 64 -5.82 -2.16 -12.10
CA PRO A 64 -4.99 -1.02 -12.49
C PRO A 64 -3.86 -1.45 -13.43
N ASN A 65 -3.59 -0.67 -14.47
CA ASN A 65 -2.33 -0.83 -15.19
C ASN A 65 -1.18 -0.25 -14.34
N VAL A 66 0.03 -0.76 -14.52
CA VAL A 66 1.22 -0.25 -13.84
C VAL A 66 2.40 -0.15 -14.82
N ARG A 67 3.25 0.85 -14.63
CA ARG A 67 4.47 1.06 -15.43
C ARG A 67 5.53 1.84 -14.66
N TYR A 68 6.77 1.78 -15.14
CA TYR A 68 7.82 2.69 -14.66
C TYR A 68 7.76 4.02 -15.41
N ASP A 69 8.12 5.11 -14.73
CA ASP A 69 8.09 6.46 -15.30
C ASP A 69 9.42 7.20 -15.06
N TRP A 70 9.99 7.72 -16.16
CA TRP A 70 11.21 8.53 -16.20
C TRP A 70 10.97 10.01 -15.87
N GLY A 71 9.71 10.46 -15.92
CA GLY A 71 9.32 11.87 -15.91
C GLY A 71 8.82 12.43 -14.58
N ILE A 72 8.80 11.64 -13.50
CA ILE A 72 8.45 12.14 -12.16
C ILE A 72 9.66 12.92 -11.63
N LYS A 73 9.71 14.22 -11.96
CA LYS A 73 10.55 15.20 -11.25
C LYS A 73 10.10 15.18 -9.78
N MET A 74 10.86 14.50 -8.93
CA MET A 74 10.66 14.61 -7.49
C MET A 74 11.11 16.01 -7.09
N GLU A 75 10.19 16.80 -6.52
CA GLU A 75 10.61 17.95 -5.72
C GLU A 75 11.41 17.39 -4.52
N PRO A 76 12.61 17.90 -4.21
CA PRO A 76 13.50 17.31 -3.20
C PRO A 76 12.88 17.15 -1.79
N GLU A 77 11.75 17.80 -1.55
CA GLU A 77 11.08 17.88 -0.25
C GLU A 77 9.73 17.14 -0.21
N VAL A 78 9.27 16.58 -1.34
CA VAL A 78 8.00 15.84 -1.43
C VAL A 78 8.29 14.43 -1.93
N ALA A 79 8.73 13.58 -1.00
CA ALA A 79 8.91 12.16 -1.24
C ALA A 79 7.55 11.53 -1.58
N GLY A 80 7.49 10.81 -2.72
CA GLY A 80 6.42 9.86 -3.01
C GLY A 80 5.07 10.43 -3.48
N GLN A 81 5.01 11.52 -4.25
CA GLN A 81 3.78 11.75 -5.05
C GLN A 81 3.77 10.82 -6.26
N ILE A 82 3.17 9.64 -6.11
CA ILE A 82 2.59 8.95 -7.26
C ILE A 82 1.30 9.70 -7.56
N LYS A 83 1.31 10.45 -8.67
CA LYS A 83 0.08 11.08 -9.14
C LYS A 83 -0.83 9.98 -9.65
N LEU A 84 -1.83 9.61 -8.83
CA LEU A 84 -3.07 9.09 -9.35
C LEU A 84 -3.68 10.16 -10.25
N ALA A 85 -3.45 10.04 -11.56
CA ALA A 85 -4.30 10.70 -12.53
C ALA A 85 -5.72 10.16 -12.30
N SER A 86 -6.58 10.99 -11.70
CA SER A 86 -7.99 10.72 -11.47
C SER A 86 -8.73 10.24 -12.72
N PRO A 87 -9.86 9.55 -12.56
CA PRO A 87 -9.97 8.26 -11.90
C PRO A 87 -9.70 7.18 -12.97
N ILE A 88 -9.17 6.03 -12.54
CA ILE A 88 -9.10 4.77 -13.30
C ILE A 88 -7.76 4.53 -14.07
N ARG A 89 -6.92 3.67 -13.46
CA ARG A 89 -6.10 2.60 -14.10
C ARG A 89 -4.68 2.89 -14.59
N CYS A 90 -3.89 3.78 -13.99
CA CYS A 90 -2.43 3.71 -14.20
C CYS A 90 -1.62 4.10 -12.96
N ILE A 91 -0.95 3.13 -12.36
CA ILE A 91 0.05 3.31 -11.31
C ILE A 91 1.38 3.61 -12.00
N GLN A 92 2.02 4.72 -11.64
CA GLN A 92 3.32 5.12 -12.18
C GLN A 92 4.37 5.08 -11.09
N ILE A 93 5.34 4.18 -11.24
CA ILE A 93 6.44 4.03 -10.28
C ILE A 93 7.67 4.75 -10.85
N PRO A 94 8.32 5.66 -10.11
CA PRO A 94 9.55 6.30 -10.57
C PRO A 94 10.61 5.26 -10.97
N PHE A 95 11.31 5.48 -12.08
CA PHE A 95 12.29 4.54 -12.63
C PHE A 95 13.43 4.18 -11.65
N PHE A 96 13.75 5.04 -10.68
CA PHE A 96 14.80 4.75 -9.68
C PHE A 96 14.44 3.62 -8.69
N TYR A 97 13.17 3.20 -8.65
CA TYR A 97 12.73 2.03 -7.87
C TYR A 97 12.88 0.70 -8.62
N VAL A 98 13.33 0.71 -9.88
CA VAL A 98 13.62 -0.53 -10.62
C VAL A 98 14.66 -1.36 -9.83
N GLY A 99 14.36 -2.63 -9.59
CA GLY A 99 15.19 -3.52 -8.76
C GLY A 99 15.00 -3.38 -7.24
N LYS A 100 14.31 -2.33 -6.77
CA LYS A 100 14.02 -2.11 -5.34
C LYS A 100 12.76 -2.85 -4.90
N LYS A 101 12.84 -4.18 -4.88
CA LYS A 101 11.67 -5.07 -4.76
C LYS A 101 10.77 -4.82 -3.55
N TYR A 102 11.33 -4.46 -2.39
CA TYR A 102 10.55 -4.22 -1.18
C TYR A 102 9.82 -2.87 -1.26
N GLU A 103 10.50 -1.83 -1.72
CA GLU A 103 9.95 -0.50 -1.94
C GLU A 103 8.87 -0.51 -3.02
N VAL A 104 9.11 -1.19 -4.15
CA VAL A 104 8.10 -1.39 -5.20
C VAL A 104 6.88 -2.12 -4.64
N GLY A 105 7.09 -3.15 -3.83
CA GLY A 105 6.00 -3.87 -3.16
C GLY A 105 5.17 -2.96 -2.23
N GLY A 106 5.83 -2.10 -1.45
CA GLY A 106 5.18 -1.11 -0.58
C GLY A 106 4.38 -0.07 -1.37
N ILE A 107 4.96 0.45 -2.47
CA ILE A 107 4.29 1.35 -3.40
C ILE A 107 3.03 0.70 -3.99
N LEU A 108 3.12 -0.53 -4.49
CA LEU A 108 1.96 -1.24 -5.03
C LEU A 108 0.87 -1.43 -3.98
N ALA A 109 1.25 -1.77 -2.74
CA ALA A 109 0.29 -1.92 -1.66
C ALA A 109 -0.48 -0.62 -1.38
N HIS A 110 0.22 0.50 -1.37
CA HIS A 110 -0.39 1.83 -1.19
C HIS A 110 -1.31 2.20 -2.36
N GLU A 111 -0.80 2.14 -3.59
CA GLU A 111 -1.53 2.60 -4.79
C GLU A 111 -2.73 1.72 -5.15
N VAL A 112 -2.60 0.39 -4.99
CA VAL A 112 -3.73 -0.51 -5.18
C VAL A 112 -4.78 -0.30 -4.08
N THR A 113 -4.39 0.13 -2.87
CA THR A 113 -5.33 0.49 -1.81
C THR A 113 -6.13 1.75 -2.16
N HIS A 114 -5.51 2.77 -2.77
CA HIS A 114 -6.26 3.91 -3.33
C HIS A 114 -7.33 3.45 -4.33
N ALA A 115 -6.97 2.55 -5.25
CA ALA A 115 -7.93 1.98 -6.20
C ALA A 115 -9.06 1.20 -5.49
N PHE A 116 -8.72 0.42 -4.46
CA PHE A 116 -9.69 -0.30 -3.65
C PHE A 116 -10.68 0.66 -2.97
N LEU A 117 -10.18 1.66 -2.26
CA LEU A 117 -11.00 2.63 -1.52
C LEU A 117 -11.91 3.41 -2.48
N SER A 118 -11.36 3.88 -3.61
CA SER A 118 -12.10 4.58 -4.66
C SER A 118 -13.24 3.72 -5.22
N SER A 119 -12.98 2.44 -5.52
CA SER A 119 -14.00 1.51 -6.01
C SER A 119 -15.13 1.24 -5.01
N ASN A 120 -14.88 1.46 -3.71
CA ASN A 120 -15.86 1.35 -2.64
C ASN A 120 -16.46 2.71 -2.21
N GLY A 121 -16.16 3.81 -2.93
CA GLY A 121 -16.65 5.14 -2.60
C GLY A 121 -16.13 5.67 -1.26
N ILE A 122 -14.93 5.26 -0.85
CA ILE A 122 -14.29 5.69 0.39
C ILE A 122 -13.18 6.68 0.04
N LEU A 123 -13.30 7.91 0.54
CA LEU A 123 -12.33 8.98 0.37
C LEU A 123 -12.48 9.96 1.55
N LEU A 124 -11.37 10.42 2.11
CA LEU A 124 -11.37 11.52 3.08
C LEU A 124 -11.22 12.87 2.37
N GLU A 125 -11.78 13.93 2.96
CA GLU A 125 -11.77 15.26 2.35
C GLU A 125 -10.38 15.91 2.36
N ASP A 126 -9.61 15.72 3.44
CA ASP A 126 -8.25 16.23 3.55
C ASP A 126 -7.28 15.29 2.80
N PRO A 127 -6.56 15.77 1.77
CA PRO A 127 -5.67 14.91 1.00
C PRO A 127 -4.56 14.27 1.83
N ASN A 128 -3.97 14.99 2.79
CA ASN A 128 -2.87 14.46 3.60
C ASN A 128 -3.38 13.38 4.57
N GLU A 129 -4.53 13.61 5.20
CA GLU A 129 -5.20 12.61 6.02
C GLU A 129 -5.60 11.40 5.17
N ASN A 130 -6.00 11.61 3.91
CA ASN A 130 -6.37 10.54 3.00
C ASN A 130 -5.19 9.62 2.67
N GLU A 131 -3.99 10.15 2.44
CA GLU A 131 -2.78 9.32 2.23
C GLU A 131 -2.44 8.46 3.47
N MET A 132 -2.53 9.05 4.67
CA MET A 132 -2.35 8.31 5.92
C MET A 132 -3.43 7.25 6.12
N PHE A 133 -4.66 7.56 5.71
CA PHE A 133 -5.78 6.64 5.75
C PHE A 133 -5.62 5.50 4.76
N THR A 134 -5.02 5.74 3.59
CA THR A 134 -4.67 4.70 2.62
C THR A 134 -3.67 3.69 3.21
N ASP A 135 -2.62 4.14 3.90
CA ASP A 135 -1.69 3.22 4.58
C ASP A 135 -2.40 2.36 5.65
N LEU A 136 -3.28 3.00 6.44
CA LEU A 136 -4.09 2.30 7.43
C LEU A 136 -5.00 1.26 6.77
N ALA A 137 -5.65 1.65 5.68
CA ALA A 137 -6.55 0.79 4.93
C ALA A 137 -5.80 -0.39 4.30
N ALA A 138 -4.58 -0.19 3.82
CA ALA A 138 -3.75 -1.25 3.27
C ALA A 138 -3.51 -2.37 4.30
N VAL A 139 -3.25 -1.99 5.55
CA VAL A 139 -3.18 -2.95 6.67
C VAL A 139 -4.53 -3.63 6.91
N PHE A 140 -5.61 -2.85 6.94
CA PHE A 140 -6.97 -3.36 7.19
C PHE A 140 -7.48 -4.34 6.13
N ILE A 141 -7.02 -4.23 4.89
CA ILE A 141 -7.42 -5.11 3.77
C ILE A 141 -6.38 -6.20 3.48
N GLY A 142 -5.38 -6.37 4.36
CA GLY A 142 -4.45 -7.50 4.31
C GLY A 142 -3.20 -7.28 3.46
N LEU A 143 -2.90 -6.06 3.02
CA LEU A 143 -1.65 -5.70 2.32
C LEU A 143 -0.54 -5.19 3.27
N GLY A 144 -0.78 -5.19 4.57
CA GLY A 144 0.15 -4.61 5.56
C GLY A 144 1.56 -5.20 5.54
N LYS A 145 1.75 -6.45 5.10
CA LYS A 145 3.09 -7.08 4.98
C LYS A 145 3.94 -6.41 3.89
N LEU A 146 3.37 -6.20 2.70
CA LEU A 146 4.04 -5.49 1.60
C LEU A 146 4.43 -4.07 2.01
N LEU A 147 3.49 -3.34 2.63
CA LEU A 147 3.70 -1.97 3.11
C LEU A 147 4.83 -1.90 4.14
N LEU A 148 4.80 -2.78 5.15
CA LEU A 148 5.82 -2.83 6.20
C LEU A 148 7.21 -3.18 5.64
N ASN A 149 7.30 -4.15 4.73
CA ASN A 149 8.58 -4.55 4.15
C ASN A 149 9.22 -3.40 3.36
N GLY A 150 8.45 -2.66 2.56
CA GLY A 150 8.95 -1.48 1.85
C GLY A 150 9.39 -0.35 2.79
N LEU A 151 8.61 -0.09 3.84
CA LEU A 151 8.94 0.93 4.85
C LEU A 151 10.21 0.58 5.63
N LEU A 152 10.39 -0.68 6.03
CA LEU A 152 11.56 -1.08 6.84
C LEU A 152 12.87 -0.93 6.07
N VAL A 153 12.89 -1.29 4.77
CA VAL A 153 14.06 -1.09 3.90
C VAL A 153 14.33 0.39 3.71
N ALA A 154 13.30 1.20 3.49
CA ALA A 154 13.43 2.64 3.42
C ALA A 154 14.08 3.20 4.71
N LEU A 155 13.64 2.80 5.89
CA LEU A 155 14.25 3.28 7.15
C LEU A 155 15.74 2.92 7.29
N ASP A 156 16.16 1.75 6.78
CA ASP A 156 17.56 1.30 6.84
C ASP A 156 18.44 2.06 5.83
N GLU A 157 17.96 2.23 4.59
CA GLU A 157 18.66 2.98 3.54
C GLU A 157 18.69 4.51 3.81
N HIS A 158 17.73 5.03 4.58
CA HIS A 158 17.49 6.48 4.75
C HIS A 158 18.19 7.13 5.95
N LEU A 159 19.12 6.42 6.60
CA LEU A 159 20.20 7.10 7.34
C LEU A 159 21.11 7.91 6.38
N SER A 160 20.98 7.74 5.06
CA SER A 160 21.78 8.40 4.03
C SER A 160 21.02 9.41 3.15
N GLU A 161 19.78 9.13 2.70
CA GLU A 161 19.11 9.96 1.67
C GLU A 161 17.56 9.99 1.79
N GLY A 162 17.02 10.91 2.59
CA GLY A 162 15.74 11.66 2.45
C GLY A 162 14.39 11.06 1.97
N HIS A 163 14.23 9.80 1.58
CA HIS A 163 13.08 9.34 0.76
C HIS A 163 11.97 8.54 1.48
N VAL A 164 11.44 8.98 2.64
CA VAL A 164 10.53 8.13 3.44
C VAL A 164 9.30 7.65 2.64
N LEU A 165 9.21 6.34 2.39
CA LEU A 165 8.02 5.67 1.89
C LEU A 165 7.02 5.46 3.03
N GLY A 166 5.76 5.85 2.82
CA GLY A 166 4.69 5.71 3.82
C GLY A 166 4.41 6.99 4.60
N TYR A 167 3.12 7.25 4.82
CA TYR A 167 2.57 8.43 5.49
C TYR A 167 2.22 8.17 6.96
N LEU A 168 1.99 6.89 7.33
CA LEU A 168 1.93 6.50 8.74
C LEU A 168 3.31 6.17 9.29
N SER A 169 3.57 6.61 10.52
CA SER A 169 4.80 6.24 11.20
C SER A 169 4.87 4.71 11.40
N PRO A 170 6.07 4.11 11.42
CA PRO A 170 6.24 2.68 11.62
C PRO A 170 5.54 2.17 12.90
N GLU A 171 5.58 2.96 13.99
CA GLU A 171 4.92 2.62 15.24
C GLU A 171 3.41 2.56 15.11
N LEU A 172 2.81 3.45 14.32
CA LEU A 172 1.37 3.47 14.06
C LEU A 172 0.95 2.33 13.13
N ILE A 173 1.78 1.95 12.16
CA ILE A 173 1.52 0.79 11.30
C ILE A 173 1.57 -0.50 12.12
N VAL A 174 2.60 -0.68 12.97
CA VAL A 174 2.67 -1.83 13.89
C VAL A 174 1.48 -1.87 14.85
N TYR A 175 1.08 -0.72 15.38
CA TYR A 175 -0.12 -0.62 16.21
C TYR A 175 -1.37 -1.02 15.42
N CYS A 176 -1.57 -0.48 14.22
CA CYS A 176 -2.67 -0.82 13.32
C CYS A 176 -2.72 -2.32 13.02
N TYR A 177 -1.58 -2.93 12.69
CA TYR A 177 -1.45 -4.36 12.41
C TYR A 177 -1.93 -5.22 13.58
N LYS A 178 -1.50 -4.89 14.80
CA LYS A 178 -1.96 -5.58 16.03
C LYS A 178 -3.47 -5.43 16.25
N ARG A 179 -4.03 -4.26 15.96
CA ARG A 179 -5.48 -4.00 16.10
C ARG A 179 -6.28 -4.79 15.08
N VAL A 180 -5.84 -4.83 13.82
CA VAL A 180 -6.46 -5.63 12.77
C VAL A 180 -6.44 -7.12 13.13
N ASN A 181 -5.30 -7.65 13.58
CA ASN A 181 -5.23 -9.03 14.05
C ASN A 181 -6.21 -9.32 15.20
N ALA A 182 -6.28 -8.44 16.19
CA ALA A 182 -7.22 -8.58 17.29
C ALA A 182 -8.69 -8.54 16.85
N TYR A 183 -9.06 -7.66 15.91
CA TYR A 183 -10.42 -7.62 15.36
C TYR A 183 -10.80 -8.88 14.59
N ARG A 184 -9.80 -9.56 14.03
CA ARG A 184 -10.00 -10.70 13.13
C ARG A 184 -9.69 -12.06 13.77
N SER A 185 -9.29 -12.05 15.04
CA SER A 185 -8.83 -13.25 15.75
C SER A 185 -7.68 -13.98 15.04
N ILE A 186 -6.79 -13.23 14.39
CA ILE A 186 -5.54 -13.75 13.80
C ILE A 186 -4.48 -13.76 14.89
N SER A 187 -3.86 -14.93 15.13
CA SER A 187 -2.83 -15.15 16.14
C SER A 187 -1.44 -14.70 15.68
#